data_AF-A0A0M8X5Q6-F1
#
_entry.id   AF-A0A0M8X5Q6-F1
#
_cell.length_a   1.000
_cell.length_b   1.000
_cell.length_c   1.000
_cell.angle_alpha   90.00
_cell.angle_beta   90.00
_cell.angle_gamma   90.00
#
_symmetry.space_group_name_H-M   'P 1'
#
loop_
_entity.id
_entity.type
_entity.pdbx_description
1 polymer ?
#
loop_
_entity_poly.entity_id
_entity_poly.type
_entity_poly.pdbx_seq_one_letter_code
_entity_poly.pdbx_strand_id
1 'polypeptide(L)' 'MLGDEADPNEGFIANGGDSLKAVLLADRIFKLTGQELDYLEILEAPDAATLFRAALAGGRD' A
#
# COMPACT_ATOMS: atom_id res chain seq x y z
N MET A 1 -9.83 -8.80 5.37
CA MET A 1 -10.64 -7.57 5.35
C MET A 1 -9.73 -6.43 4.90
N LEU A 2 -10.17 -5.16 4.97
CA LEU A 2 -9.46 -3.88 4.77
C LEU A 2 -10.51 -2.75 4.80
N GLY A 3 -11.54 -2.94 5.64
CA GLY A 3 -12.60 -1.95 5.87
C GLY A 3 -12.17 -0.91 6.91
N ASP A 4 -13.14 -0.18 7.47
CA ASP A 4 -12.87 0.87 8.48
C ASP A 4 -12.18 0.36 9.76
N GLU A 5 -12.14 -0.95 9.97
CA GLU A 5 -11.49 -1.63 11.10
C GLU A 5 -9.99 -1.94 10.90
N ALA A 6 -9.40 -1.57 9.76
CA ALA A 6 -7.99 -1.83 9.50
C ALA A 6 -7.07 -1.07 10.49
N ASP A 7 -6.09 -1.77 11.06
CA ASP A 7 -5.08 -1.17 11.93
C ASP A 7 -3.92 -0.61 11.08
N PRO A 8 -3.65 0.71 11.11
CA PRO A 8 -2.53 1.30 10.36
C PRO A 8 -1.15 0.85 10.85
N ASN A 9 -1.05 0.24 12.04
CA ASN A 9 0.19 -0.30 12.60
C ASN A 9 0.43 -1.77 12.21
N GLU A 10 -0.50 -2.38 11.47
CA GLU A 10 -0.36 -3.72 10.94
C GLU A 10 -0.18 -3.70 9.42
N GLY A 11 0.54 -4.71 8.93
CA GLY A 11 0.79 -4.87 7.50
C GLY A 11 -0.47 -5.17 6.70
N PHE A 12 -0.38 -4.99 5.38
CA PHE A 12 -1.51 -5.14 4.47
C PHE A 12 -2.14 -6.53 4.52
N ILE A 13 -1.32 -7.59 4.61
CA ILE A 13 -1.79 -8.98 4.71
C ILE A 13 -2.45 -9.27 6.06
N ALA A 14 -1.93 -8.72 7.17
CA ALA A 14 -2.50 -8.92 8.51
C ALA A 14 -3.91 -8.32 8.60
N ASN A 15 -4.12 -7.15 7.97
CA ASN A 15 -5.44 -6.56 7.79
C ASN A 15 -6.37 -7.36 6.85
N GLY A 16 -5.84 -8.38 6.15
CA GLY A 16 -6.55 -9.31 5.26
C GLY A 16 -6.62 -8.85 3.80
N GLY A 17 -5.62 -8.07 3.39
CA GLY A 17 -5.21 -7.88 2.01
C GLY A 17 -4.70 -9.17 1.36
N ASP A 18 -4.53 -9.13 0.04
CA ASP A 18 -3.94 -10.18 -0.77
C ASP A 18 -3.28 -9.55 -2.01
N SER A 19 -2.63 -10.37 -2.85
CA SER A 19 -1.92 -9.87 -4.03
C SER A 19 -2.83 -9.12 -5.01
N LEU A 20 -4.08 -9.55 -5.19
CA LEU A 20 -5.02 -8.86 -6.07
C LEU A 20 -5.39 -7.49 -5.49
N LYS A 21 -5.70 -7.41 -4.19
CA LYS A 21 -5.99 -6.14 -3.52
C LYS A 21 -4.78 -5.21 -3.50
N ALA A 22 -3.55 -5.74 -3.39
CA ALA A 22 -2.33 -4.94 -3.44
C ALA A 22 -2.13 -4.28 -4.81
N VAL A 23 -2.33 -5.03 -5.91
CA VAL A 23 -2.29 -4.47 -7.27
C VAL A 23 -3.35 -3.39 -7.46
N LEU A 24 -4.58 -3.63 -6.99
CA LEU A 24 -5.67 -2.64 -7.06
C LEU A 24 -5.38 -1.39 -6.21
N LEU A 25 -4.72 -1.55 -5.06
CA LEU A 25 -4.31 -0.43 -4.22
C LEU A 25 -3.20 0.40 -4.89
N ALA A 26 -2.19 -0.24 -5.48
CA ALA A 26 -1.12 0.43 -6.22
C ALA A 26 -1.69 1.29 -7.37
N ASP A 27 -2.57 0.71 -8.19
CA ASP A 27 -3.27 1.43 -9.27
C ASP A 27 -4.11 2.60 -8.73
N ARG A 28 -4.79 2.42 -7.60
CA ARG A 28 -5.58 3.48 -6.98
C ARG A 28 -4.71 4.62 -6.42
N ILE A 29 -3.57 4.30 -5.81
CA ILE A 29 -2.61 5.30 -5.32
C ILE A 29 -2.11 6.12 -6.52
N PHE A 30 -1.65 5.46 -7.58
CA PHE A 30 -1.19 6.13 -8.79
C PHE A 30 -2.25 7.07 -9.38
N LYS A 31 -3.50 6.61 -9.52
CA LYS A 31 -4.59 7.44 -10.05
C LYS A 31 -4.92 8.66 -9.19
N LEU A 32 -4.70 8.60 -7.87
CA LEU A 32 -5.02 9.68 -6.94
C LEU A 32 -3.85 10.64 -6.69
N THR A 33 -2.61 10.15 -6.74
CA THR A 33 -1.42 10.90 -6.31
C THR A 33 -0.36 11.04 -7.39
N GLY A 34 -0.44 10.27 -8.48
CA GLY A 34 0.60 10.15 -9.49
C GLY A 34 1.87 9.44 -9.01
N GLN A 35 1.87 8.87 -7.80
CA GLN A 35 3.01 8.12 -7.27
C GLN A 35 2.88 6.65 -7.62
N GLU A 36 3.93 6.08 -8.20
CA GLU A 36 4.03 4.64 -8.43
C GLU A 36 4.55 3.94 -7.17
N LEU A 37 3.95 2.79 -6.86
CA LEU A 37 4.32 1.93 -5.74
C LEU A 37 4.23 0.49 -6.22
N ASP A 38 5.27 -0.32 -5.99
CA ASP A 38 5.23 -1.73 -6.34
C ASP A 38 4.23 -2.45 -5.42
N TYR A 39 3.45 -3.37 -5.98
CA TYR A 39 2.55 -4.21 -5.17
C TYR A 39 3.34 -5.07 -4.17
N LEU A 40 4.60 -5.41 -4.45
CA LEU A 40 5.48 -6.10 -3.49
C LEU A 40 5.79 -5.22 -2.28
N GLU A 41 6.04 -3.93 -2.47
CA GLU A 41 6.23 -2.98 -1.37
C GLU A 41 4.98 -2.90 -0.49
N ILE A 42 3.78 -2.97 -1.09
CA ILE A 42 2.50 -3.05 -0.37
C ILE A 42 2.41 -4.31 0.50
N LEU A 43 2.83 -5.45 -0.04
CA LEU A 43 2.74 -6.74 0.66
C LEU A 43 3.76 -6.87 1.80
N GLU A 44 4.95 -6.29 1.62
CA GLU A 44 6.07 -6.43 2.56
C GLU A 44 6.10 -5.36 3.64
N ALA A 45 5.40 -4.24 3.46
CA ALA A 45 5.42 -3.17 4.46
C ALA A 45 4.77 -3.62 5.79
N PRO A 46 5.44 -3.36 6.91
CA PRO A 46 4.96 -3.75 8.23
C PRO A 46 3.77 -2.90 8.70
N ASP A 47 3.60 -1.70 8.15
CA ASP A 47 2.59 -0.72 8.54
C ASP A 47 2.33 0.32 7.44
N ALA A 48 1.28 1.12 7.62
CA ALA A 48 0.90 2.17 6.67
C ALA A 48 1.94 3.32 6.59
N ALA A 49 2.66 3.59 7.68
CA ALA A 49 3.68 4.64 7.69
C ALA A 49 4.88 4.30 6.79
N THR A 50 5.25 3.02 6.73
CA THR A 50 6.32 2.52 5.85
C THR A 50 5.90 2.64 4.38
N LEU A 51 4.65 2.29 4.05
CA LEU A 51 4.11 2.48 2.69
C LEU A 51 4.08 3.94 2.26
N PHE A 52 3.67 4.83 3.17
CA PHE A 52 3.66 6.26 2.88
C PHE A 52 5.07 6.79 2.55
N ARG A 53 6.09 6.34 3.28
CA ARG A 53 7.48 6.72 3.00
C ARG A 53 7.98 6.16 1.66
N ALA A 54 7.63 4.91 1.34
CA ALA A 54 7.97 4.30 0.05
C ALA A 54 7.33 5.08 -1.12
N ALA A 55 6.05 5.42 -1.00
CA ALA A 55 5.34 6.20 -2.02
C ALA A 55 5.97 7.59 -2.24
N LEU A 56 6.46 8.25 -1.18
CA LEU A 56 7.17 9.53 -1.32
C LEU A 56 8.57 9.40 -1.95
N ALA A 57 9.19 8.23 -1.85
CA ALA A 57 10.49 7.96 -2.45
C ALA A 57 10.37 7.59 -3.95
N GLY A 58 9.25 6.97 -4.34
CA GLY A 58 8.97 6.47 -5.69
C GLY A 58 8.52 7.53 -6.71
N GLY A 59 8.19 8.76 -6.30
CA GLY A 59 7.77 9.87 -7.19
C GLY A 59 8.84 10.48 -8.08
N ARG A 60 9.86 9.71 -8.47
CA ARG A 60 11.07 10.20 -9.12
C ARG A 60 11.41 9.47 -10.41
N ASP A 61 10.43 9.22 -11.27
CA ASP A 61 10.65 8.96 -12.70
C ASP A 61 9.55 9.61 -13.56
#